data_AF-A0A067D037-F1
#
_entry.id   AF-A0A067D037-F1
#
_cell.length_a   1.000
_cell.length_b   1.000
_cell.length_c   1.000
_cell.angle_alpha   90.00
_cell.angle_beta   90.00
_cell.angle_gamma   90.00
#
_symmetry.space_group_name_H-M   'P 1'
#
loop_
_entity.id
_entity.type
_entity.pdbx_description
1 polymer ?
#
loop_
_entity_poly.entity_id
_entity_poly.type
_entity_poly.pdbx_seq_one_letter_code
_entity_poly.pdbx_strand_id
1 'polypeptide(L)'
;MAPPSAYLCPITQEVMVDPVVTMDGHSYERSAIVRWIRSSQDASRDGVATSPLTNLPLRSTVLIPNLALKKAIAEYKSELDERPAKRYRFNVIIPRDFDVESVPELRATLRRCHKPSVRSAHLPRALAVHEMFFVSERRYAVGSNHVFLRLEGSGDESLRGLYVLAQAVSAPYTALVMEATLTRELAAYPSAPANTAVATDLRVQDPVTRAEYVRLDNCSLWLPVARLAPRAVSMQRILLCPNTAVPVYRNMYSTPASQVLETLPARQSIASSTHLTLGNACFARVLIGCVAGWIKVDKSDVIRHRPSPLAEEAAGKGIPVALHQGDYFLLALNEVQAHGGVRQQVFFFLPDRMAEAVNACIQAGRHLTHAALGPDGQWYLSSAVPGGSYGKCIASDDVPYEFETEMTPECLVAFGNKGRFLLLDKDNAAYYCEGLNFKTADVLNDDPDVITLGFNGSSGFFLKHTNGVVMQNVPRWVRDDVLEARPPRGYGSLLWLSLCLEEYVAIYEHGFCATNDVPREMFDALSAFYSRHHRLRNDRRQLIEDYDELIA
;
A
#
# COMPACT_ATOMS: atom_id res chain seq x y z
N MET A 1 7.44 -5.52 -37.00
CA MET A 1 7.58 -4.58 -35.86
C MET A 1 7.96 -3.24 -36.44
N ALA A 2 7.35 -2.14 -36.01
CA ALA A 2 7.81 -0.81 -36.39
C ALA A 2 9.12 -0.49 -35.61
N PRO A 3 10.08 0.25 -36.20
CA PRO A 3 11.30 0.64 -35.50
C PRO A 3 10.96 1.59 -34.34
N PRO A 4 11.68 1.52 -33.21
CA PRO A 4 11.58 2.52 -32.14
C PRO A 4 11.73 3.94 -32.70
N SER A 5 10.91 4.87 -32.21
CA SER A 5 10.91 6.27 -32.69
C SER A 5 12.28 6.95 -32.52
N ALA A 6 13.07 6.55 -31.54
CA ALA A 6 14.44 7.03 -31.32
C ALA A 6 15.42 6.69 -32.46
N TYR A 7 15.09 5.73 -33.33
CA TYR A 7 15.93 5.35 -34.48
C TYR A 7 15.55 6.09 -35.75
N LEU A 8 14.41 6.79 -35.75
CA LEU A 8 13.91 7.53 -36.89
C LEU A 8 14.52 8.93 -36.93
N CYS A 9 14.98 9.34 -38.10
CA CYS A 9 15.44 10.70 -38.34
C CYS A 9 14.24 11.66 -38.30
N PRO A 10 14.27 12.74 -37.51
CA PRO A 10 13.17 13.71 -37.45
C PRO A 10 12.85 14.38 -38.79
N ILE A 11 13.84 14.48 -39.70
CA ILE A 11 13.66 15.10 -41.03
C ILE A 11 13.08 14.09 -42.03
N THR A 12 13.69 12.91 -42.15
CA THR A 12 13.30 11.94 -43.19
C THR A 12 12.18 10.99 -42.75
N GLN A 13 11.90 10.91 -41.43
CA GLN A 13 10.98 9.95 -40.83
C GLN A 13 11.34 8.47 -41.12
N GLU A 14 12.60 8.22 -41.49
CA GLU A 14 13.17 6.91 -41.79
C GLU A 14 14.29 6.55 -40.80
N VAL A 15 14.61 5.25 -40.67
CA VAL A 15 15.69 4.78 -39.77
C VAL A 15 17.03 5.34 -40.20
N MET A 16 17.75 6.00 -39.28
CA MET A 16 19.05 6.59 -39.54
C MET A 16 20.09 5.52 -39.92
N VAL A 17 20.84 5.77 -40.99
CA VAL A 17 21.96 4.94 -41.45
C VAL A 17 23.27 5.50 -40.90
N ASP A 18 23.41 6.82 -40.90
CA ASP A 18 24.58 7.52 -40.36
C ASP A 18 24.14 8.62 -39.39
N PRO A 19 23.75 8.26 -38.15
CA PRO A 19 23.24 9.22 -37.19
C PRO A 19 24.36 10.18 -36.74
N VAL A 20 24.06 11.47 -36.81
CA VAL A 20 24.93 12.56 -36.34
C VAL A 20 24.16 13.46 -35.38
N VAL A 21 24.86 13.98 -34.38
CA VAL A 21 24.33 14.90 -33.38
C VAL A 21 24.75 16.32 -33.74
N THR A 22 23.79 17.24 -33.68
CA THR A 22 24.01 18.70 -33.73
C THR A 22 24.24 19.26 -32.33
N MET A 23 24.73 20.50 -32.19
CA MET A 23 25.05 21.10 -30.87
C MET A 23 23.87 21.26 -29.92
N ASP A 24 22.64 21.15 -30.42
CA ASP A 24 21.41 21.14 -29.63
C ASP A 24 21.09 19.75 -29.03
N GLY A 25 21.91 18.74 -29.28
CA GLY A 25 21.79 17.40 -28.70
C GLY A 25 20.86 16.46 -29.47
N HIS A 26 20.29 16.88 -30.60
CA HIS A 26 19.41 16.04 -31.41
C HIS A 26 20.17 15.25 -32.48
N SER A 27 19.71 14.03 -32.74
CA SER A 27 20.30 13.14 -33.74
C SER A 27 19.51 13.14 -35.05
N TYR A 28 20.23 13.20 -36.16
CA TYR A 28 19.66 13.21 -37.52
C TYR A 28 20.45 12.30 -38.45
N GLU A 29 19.83 11.91 -39.56
CA GLU A 29 20.55 11.32 -40.68
C GLU A 29 21.50 12.35 -41.30
N ARG A 30 22.80 12.02 -41.42
CA ARG A 30 23.84 12.95 -41.90
C ARG A 30 23.45 13.63 -43.21
N SER A 31 22.98 12.86 -44.19
CA SER A 31 22.64 13.40 -45.51
C SER A 31 21.46 14.39 -45.47
N ALA A 32 20.54 14.24 -44.50
CA ALA A 32 19.38 15.10 -44.34
C ALA A 32 19.75 16.39 -43.61
N ILE A 33 20.49 16.31 -42.50
CA ILE A 33 20.88 17.49 -41.73
C ILE A 33 21.89 18.37 -42.47
N VAL A 34 22.79 17.79 -43.27
CA VAL A 34 23.72 18.57 -44.11
C VAL A 34 22.96 19.38 -45.17
N ARG A 35 21.92 18.79 -45.77
CA ARG A 35 21.05 19.52 -46.72
C ARG A 35 20.27 20.63 -46.03
N TRP A 36 19.71 20.34 -44.85
CA TRP A 36 18.98 21.32 -44.06
C TRP A 36 19.84 22.50 -43.61
N ILE A 37 21.06 22.25 -43.13
CA ILE A 37 21.99 23.30 -42.72
C ILE A 37 22.28 24.22 -43.91
N ARG A 38 22.58 23.67 -45.09
CA ARG A 38 22.81 24.48 -46.30
C ARG A 38 21.59 25.31 -46.68
N SER A 39 20.42 24.68 -46.78
CA SER A 39 19.20 25.41 -47.16
C SER A 39 18.77 26.45 -46.14
N SER A 40 19.00 26.19 -44.84
CA SER A 40 18.65 27.14 -43.77
C SER A 40 19.62 28.32 -43.70
N GLN A 41 20.89 28.12 -44.00
CA GLN A 41 21.87 29.21 -44.13
C GLN A 41 21.59 30.08 -45.36
N ASP A 42 21.27 29.47 -46.50
CA ASP A 42 20.95 30.20 -47.74
C ASP A 42 19.66 31.03 -47.60
N ALA A 43 18.71 30.58 -46.78
CA ALA A 43 17.44 31.27 -46.53
C ALA A 43 17.51 32.32 -45.39
N SER A 44 18.58 32.35 -44.60
CA SER A 44 18.73 33.23 -43.43
C SER A 44 19.51 34.50 -43.81
N ARG A 45 18.96 35.67 -43.46
CA ARG A 45 19.62 36.97 -43.71
C ARG A 45 20.98 37.10 -43.02
N ASP A 46 21.14 36.43 -41.89
CA ASP A 46 22.35 36.47 -41.06
C ASP A 46 23.28 35.25 -41.31
N GLY A 47 22.94 34.38 -42.28
CA GLY A 47 23.74 33.20 -42.64
C GLY A 47 23.78 32.09 -41.58
N VAL A 48 22.90 32.16 -40.56
CA VAL A 48 22.88 31.23 -39.43
C VAL A 48 21.94 30.06 -39.70
N ALA A 49 22.44 28.83 -39.55
CA ALA A 49 21.65 27.60 -39.66
C ALA A 49 20.72 27.41 -38.45
N THR A 50 19.56 26.80 -38.64
CA THR A 50 18.62 26.50 -37.55
C THR A 50 18.42 24.99 -37.35
N SER A 51 18.03 24.60 -36.14
CA SER A 51 17.70 23.22 -35.81
C SER A 51 16.36 22.82 -36.46
N PRO A 52 16.29 21.69 -37.18
CA PRO A 52 15.03 21.22 -37.77
C PRO A 52 13.95 20.84 -36.75
N LEU A 53 14.32 20.53 -35.49
CA LEU A 53 13.36 20.14 -34.45
C LEU A 53 12.89 21.33 -33.62
N THR A 54 13.79 22.24 -33.28
CA THR A 54 13.49 23.34 -32.35
C THR A 54 13.29 24.67 -33.04
N ASN A 55 13.63 24.78 -34.34
CA ASN A 55 13.71 26.02 -35.10
C ASN A 55 14.64 27.09 -34.50
N LEU A 56 15.46 26.74 -33.51
CA LEU A 56 16.41 27.66 -32.89
C LEU A 56 17.73 27.71 -33.66
N PRO A 57 18.48 28.84 -33.61
CA PRO A 57 19.80 28.95 -34.24
C PRO A 57 20.79 27.91 -33.70
N LEU A 58 21.44 27.17 -34.59
CA LEU A 58 22.52 26.26 -34.24
C LEU A 58 23.80 27.06 -33.96
N ARG A 59 24.34 26.91 -32.76
CA ARG A 59 25.59 27.59 -32.34
C ARG A 59 26.82 27.14 -33.14
N SER A 60 26.75 25.97 -33.79
CA SER A 60 27.77 25.44 -34.67
C SER A 60 27.14 24.47 -35.67
N THR A 61 27.72 24.40 -36.88
CA THR A 61 27.34 23.44 -37.93
C THR A 61 28.17 22.16 -37.89
N VAL A 62 29.04 22.00 -36.88
CA VAL A 62 29.82 20.78 -36.66
C VAL A 62 28.88 19.63 -36.29
N LEU A 63 28.98 18.53 -37.04
CA LEU A 63 28.19 17.32 -36.85
C LEU A 63 29.04 16.25 -36.17
N ILE A 64 28.65 15.86 -34.96
CA ILE A 64 29.35 14.85 -34.18
C ILE A 64 28.75 13.47 -34.51
N PRO A 65 29.52 12.48 -34.98
CA PRO A 65 28.98 11.14 -35.22
C PRO A 65 28.39 10.52 -33.95
N ASN A 66 27.12 10.10 -33.98
CA ASN A 66 26.50 9.39 -32.86
C ASN A 66 26.83 7.89 -32.97
N LEU A 67 28.05 7.52 -32.59
CA LEU A 67 28.53 6.14 -32.71
C LEU A 67 27.72 5.17 -31.84
N ALA A 68 27.19 5.62 -30.70
CA ALA A 68 26.34 4.82 -29.83
C ALA A 68 25.00 4.49 -30.50
N LEU A 69 24.31 5.50 -31.06
CA LEU A 69 23.06 5.29 -31.79
C LEU A 69 23.30 4.48 -33.08
N LYS A 70 24.42 4.70 -33.76
CA LYS A 70 24.82 3.93 -34.93
C LYS A 70 25.01 2.44 -34.59
N LYS A 71 25.65 2.13 -33.46
CA LYS A 71 25.78 0.78 -32.93
C LYS A 71 24.43 0.19 -32.53
N ALA A 72 23.60 0.93 -31.79
CA ALA A 72 22.27 0.46 -31.39
C ALA A 72 21.35 0.18 -32.59
N ILE A 73 21.41 1.00 -33.65
CA ILE A 73 20.69 0.75 -34.90
C ILE A 73 21.29 -0.45 -35.66
N ALA A 74 22.61 -0.62 -35.64
CA ALA A 74 23.27 -1.77 -36.25
C ALA A 74 22.95 -3.07 -35.50
N GLU A 75 22.92 -3.05 -34.17
CA GLU A 75 22.50 -4.14 -33.29
C GLU A 75 21.02 -4.43 -33.48
N TYR A 76 20.15 -3.43 -33.60
CA TYR A 76 18.74 -3.62 -33.95
C TYR A 76 18.58 -4.27 -35.34
N LYS A 77 19.41 -3.87 -36.32
CA LYS A 77 19.44 -4.50 -37.66
C LYS A 77 20.02 -5.91 -37.60
N SER A 78 21.05 -6.16 -36.80
CA SER A 78 21.63 -7.49 -36.63
C SER A 78 20.70 -8.40 -35.84
N GLU A 79 19.95 -7.93 -34.84
CA GLU A 79 18.89 -8.71 -34.19
C GLU A 79 17.74 -9.04 -35.15
N LEU A 80 17.50 -8.19 -36.15
CA LEU A 80 16.59 -8.49 -37.25
C LEU A 80 17.19 -9.50 -38.25
N ASP A 81 18.51 -9.52 -38.45
CA ASP A 81 19.25 -10.40 -39.38
C ASP A 81 19.73 -11.74 -38.75
N GLU A 82 19.95 -11.78 -37.42
CA GLU A 82 20.43 -12.91 -36.58
C GLU A 82 19.28 -13.66 -35.92
N ARG A 83 18.05 -13.13 -35.97
CA ARG A 83 16.92 -14.04 -36.16
C ARG A 83 17.26 -14.76 -37.44
N PRO A 84 17.59 -16.07 -37.44
CA PRO A 84 17.74 -16.75 -38.69
C PRO A 84 16.43 -16.46 -39.41
N ALA A 85 16.52 -15.82 -40.57
CA ALA A 85 15.57 -16.08 -41.60
C ALA A 85 15.67 -17.60 -41.81
N LYS A 86 14.92 -18.37 -41.00
CA LYS A 86 14.16 -19.46 -41.56
C LYS A 86 13.50 -18.78 -42.74
N ARG A 87 14.07 -19.01 -43.93
CA ARG A 87 13.41 -18.77 -45.21
C ARG A 87 12.17 -19.64 -45.14
N TYR A 88 11.16 -19.18 -44.42
CA TYR A 88 9.81 -19.60 -44.65
C TYR A 88 9.55 -19.04 -46.04
N ARG A 89 9.53 -19.92 -47.03
CA ARG A 89 8.78 -19.64 -48.25
C ARG A 89 7.38 -19.28 -47.76
N PHE A 90 7.02 -18.00 -47.81
CA PHE A 90 5.66 -17.58 -47.59
C PHE A 90 4.85 -18.11 -48.77
N ASN A 91 4.21 -19.25 -48.57
CA ASN A 91 3.30 -19.81 -49.55
C ASN A 91 1.93 -19.18 -49.32
N VAL A 92 1.73 -18.00 -49.89
CA VAL A 92 0.41 -17.41 -50.04
C VAL A 92 -0.20 -18.05 -51.28
N ILE A 93 -1.25 -18.85 -51.12
CA ILE A 93 -2.04 -19.35 -52.25
C ILE A 93 -2.96 -18.21 -52.68
N ILE A 94 -2.58 -17.54 -53.76
CA ILE A 94 -3.39 -16.53 -54.44
C ILE A 94 -4.06 -17.25 -55.61
N PRO A 95 -5.41 -17.30 -55.69
CA PRO A 95 -6.11 -17.80 -56.86
C PRO A 95 -5.62 -17.06 -58.12
N ARG A 96 -5.53 -17.73 -59.27
CA ARG A 96 -5.04 -17.11 -60.53
C ARG A 96 -5.86 -15.88 -60.95
N ASP A 97 -7.09 -15.80 -60.45
CA ASP A 97 -8.10 -14.82 -60.83
C ASP A 97 -8.21 -13.68 -59.80
N PHE A 98 -7.36 -13.68 -58.77
CA PHE A 98 -7.37 -12.68 -57.71
C PHE A 98 -6.45 -11.50 -58.04
N ASP A 99 -7.04 -10.31 -58.14
CA ASP A 99 -6.30 -9.07 -58.36
C ASP A 99 -5.66 -8.57 -57.06
N VAL A 100 -4.35 -8.73 -56.95
CA VAL A 100 -3.52 -8.31 -55.81
C VAL A 100 -3.56 -6.78 -55.61
N GLU A 101 -3.92 -6.00 -56.64
CA GLU A 101 -4.03 -4.54 -56.55
C GLU A 101 -5.23 -4.09 -55.68
N SER A 102 -6.19 -4.97 -55.42
CA SER A 102 -7.38 -4.67 -54.62
C SER A 102 -7.15 -4.61 -53.09
N VAL A 103 -5.99 -5.06 -52.59
CA VAL A 103 -5.67 -5.10 -51.14
C VAL A 103 -4.25 -4.55 -50.85
N PRO A 104 -4.11 -3.25 -50.50
CA PRO A 104 -2.81 -2.57 -50.35
C PRO A 104 -1.86 -3.18 -49.29
N GLU A 105 -2.42 -3.79 -48.25
CA GLU A 105 -1.67 -4.39 -47.13
C GLU A 105 -1.07 -5.76 -47.50
N LEU A 106 -1.79 -6.53 -48.33
CA LEU A 106 -1.31 -7.79 -48.90
C LEU A 106 -0.14 -7.54 -49.86
N ARG A 107 -0.22 -6.46 -50.65
CA ARG A 107 0.85 -5.98 -51.54
C ARG A 107 2.13 -5.64 -50.79
N ALA A 108 2.06 -4.95 -49.65
CA ALA A 108 3.22 -4.63 -48.82
C ALA A 108 3.92 -5.89 -48.27
N THR A 109 3.13 -6.94 -48.03
CA THR A 109 3.61 -8.24 -47.54
C THR A 109 4.25 -9.07 -48.68
N LEU A 110 3.66 -9.06 -49.88
CA LEU A 110 4.14 -9.80 -51.06
C LEU A 110 5.40 -9.20 -51.71
N ARG A 111 5.59 -7.87 -51.66
CA ARG A 111 6.79 -7.19 -52.21
C ARG A 111 8.10 -7.59 -51.53
N ARG A 112 8.04 -8.20 -50.34
CA ARG A 112 9.22 -8.75 -49.64
C ARG A 112 9.69 -10.09 -50.22
N CYS A 113 8.92 -10.71 -51.11
CA CYS A 113 9.24 -11.97 -51.78
C CYS A 113 9.74 -11.69 -53.21
N HIS A 114 11.04 -11.84 -53.47
CA HIS A 114 11.59 -11.67 -54.82
C HIS A 114 11.06 -12.75 -55.79
N LYS A 115 10.37 -12.30 -56.85
CA LYS A 115 9.76 -13.05 -57.98
C LYS A 115 8.56 -13.96 -57.61
N PRO A 116 7.33 -13.64 -58.05
CA PRO A 116 6.17 -14.50 -57.83
C PRO A 116 6.18 -15.60 -58.90
N SER A 117 6.97 -16.67 -58.71
CA SER A 117 6.67 -17.90 -59.41
C SER A 117 5.44 -18.50 -58.73
N VAL A 118 4.26 -18.32 -59.33
CA VAL A 118 3.04 -19.05 -58.98
C VAL A 118 3.30 -20.53 -59.26
N ARG A 119 3.88 -21.21 -58.28
CA ARG A 119 3.91 -22.66 -58.20
C ARG A 119 3.18 -22.99 -56.90
N SER A 120 2.07 -23.71 -57.04
CA SER A 120 1.44 -24.43 -55.93
C SER A 120 2.56 -25.07 -55.10
N ALA A 121 2.76 -24.57 -53.88
CA ALA A 121 3.79 -25.05 -52.98
C ALA A 121 3.18 -25.16 -51.59
N HIS A 122 3.40 -26.32 -50.98
CA HIS A 122 2.79 -26.76 -49.74
C HIS A 122 3.08 -25.79 -48.59
N LEU A 123 2.09 -25.51 -47.73
CA LEU A 123 2.30 -24.87 -46.43
C LEU A 123 3.57 -25.43 -45.75
N PRO A 124 4.27 -24.66 -44.88
CA PRO A 124 5.45 -25.17 -44.15
C PRO A 124 5.17 -26.52 -43.47
N ARG A 125 3.89 -26.78 -43.16
CA ARG A 125 3.30 -28.10 -43.03
C ARG A 125 1.90 -28.08 -43.66
N ALA A 126 1.52 -29.08 -44.46
CA ALA A 126 0.11 -29.22 -44.86
C ALA A 126 -0.75 -29.22 -43.59
N LEU A 127 -1.70 -28.28 -43.48
CA LEU A 127 -2.71 -28.32 -42.41
C LEU A 127 -3.44 -29.64 -42.60
N ALA A 128 -3.27 -30.55 -41.66
CA ALA A 128 -3.89 -31.85 -41.76
C ALA A 128 -5.40 -31.64 -41.77
N VAL A 129 -6.12 -32.46 -42.54
CA VAL A 129 -7.57 -32.58 -42.35
C VAL A 129 -7.77 -32.92 -40.87
N HIS A 130 -8.62 -32.16 -40.18
CA HIS A 130 -8.86 -32.25 -38.72
C HIS A 130 -7.82 -31.58 -37.80
N GLU A 131 -6.92 -30.73 -38.32
CA GLU A 131 -6.06 -29.87 -37.50
C GLU A 131 -6.80 -28.61 -37.02
N MET A 132 -6.79 -28.33 -35.72
CA MET A 132 -7.41 -27.13 -35.13
C MET A 132 -6.44 -25.96 -35.02
N PHE A 133 -6.91 -24.77 -35.32
CA PHE A 133 -6.17 -23.51 -35.21
C PHE A 133 -7.10 -22.41 -34.71
N PHE A 134 -6.61 -21.56 -33.81
CA PHE A 134 -7.39 -20.42 -33.33
C PHE A 134 -7.38 -19.29 -34.34
N VAL A 135 -8.51 -18.60 -34.46
CA VAL A 135 -8.63 -17.44 -35.36
C VAL A 135 -8.80 -16.19 -34.50
N SER A 136 -7.84 -15.28 -34.57
CA SER A 136 -7.88 -14.01 -33.85
C SER A 136 -8.65 -12.92 -34.59
N GLU A 137 -8.79 -13.05 -35.91
CA GLU A 137 -9.37 -12.01 -36.76
C GLU A 137 -9.94 -12.61 -38.05
N ARG A 138 -11.12 -12.14 -38.48
CA ARG A 138 -11.73 -12.48 -39.77
C ARG A 138 -11.78 -11.23 -40.65
N ARG A 139 -11.21 -11.30 -41.85
CA ARG A 139 -11.22 -10.20 -42.83
C ARG A 139 -11.89 -10.63 -44.12
N TYR A 140 -12.73 -9.74 -44.65
CA TYR A 140 -13.41 -9.92 -45.92
C TYR A 140 -12.65 -9.15 -47.00
N ALA A 141 -12.38 -9.78 -48.14
CA ALA A 141 -11.80 -9.09 -49.27
C ALA A 141 -12.84 -8.19 -49.92
N VAL A 142 -12.52 -6.90 -50.06
CA VAL A 142 -13.41 -5.93 -50.70
C VAL A 142 -13.58 -6.31 -52.18
N GLY A 143 -14.83 -6.49 -52.62
CA GLY A 143 -15.13 -6.85 -54.00
C GLY A 143 -14.96 -8.34 -54.36
N SER A 144 -14.80 -9.24 -53.39
CA SER A 144 -14.82 -10.69 -53.66
C SER A 144 -15.43 -11.51 -52.51
N ASN A 145 -15.72 -12.78 -52.75
CA ASN A 145 -16.26 -13.71 -51.75
C ASN A 145 -15.18 -14.37 -50.87
N HIS A 146 -13.95 -13.84 -50.90
CA HIS A 146 -12.83 -14.42 -50.16
C HIS A 146 -12.84 -13.93 -48.71
N VAL A 147 -12.63 -14.88 -47.80
CA VAL A 147 -12.52 -14.64 -46.36
C VAL A 147 -11.14 -15.09 -45.89
N PHE A 148 -10.43 -14.19 -45.22
CA PHE A 148 -9.12 -14.46 -44.65
C PHE A 148 -9.23 -14.58 -43.13
N LEU A 149 -8.67 -15.65 -42.57
CA LEU A 149 -8.65 -15.91 -41.14
C LEU A 149 -7.23 -15.74 -40.62
N ARG A 150 -7.03 -14.83 -39.67
CA ARG A 150 -5.74 -14.65 -38.99
C ARG A 150 -5.59 -15.70 -37.91
N LEU A 151 -4.57 -16.54 -38.02
CA LEU A 151 -4.30 -17.59 -37.07
C LEU A 151 -3.63 -17.03 -35.81
N GLU A 152 -4.19 -17.39 -34.66
CA GLU A 152 -3.50 -17.32 -33.38
C GLU A 152 -2.89 -18.70 -33.12
N GLY A 153 -1.58 -18.74 -32.89
CA GLY A 153 -0.86 -20.01 -32.80
C GLY A 153 -1.44 -20.91 -31.71
N SER A 154 -1.78 -22.14 -32.07
CA SER A 154 -2.01 -23.23 -31.12
C SER A 154 -1.02 -24.35 -31.39
N GLY A 155 -0.18 -24.66 -30.40
CA GLY A 155 0.79 -25.76 -30.46
C GLY A 155 2.05 -25.50 -31.31
N ASP A 156 1.94 -24.72 -32.40
CA ASP A 156 3.07 -24.34 -33.25
C ASP A 156 3.15 -22.81 -33.42
N GLU A 157 4.16 -22.19 -32.79
CA GLU A 157 4.44 -20.75 -32.85
C GLU A 157 4.68 -20.26 -34.28
N SER A 158 5.07 -21.13 -35.23
CA SER A 158 5.30 -20.74 -36.63
C SER A 158 4.02 -20.38 -37.40
N LEU A 159 2.84 -20.68 -36.86
CA LEU A 159 1.54 -20.37 -37.46
C LEU A 159 0.96 -19.03 -36.97
N ARG A 160 1.54 -18.42 -35.94
CA ARG A 160 1.01 -17.21 -35.31
C ARG A 160 1.10 -15.99 -36.23
N GLY A 161 -0.03 -15.34 -36.48
CA GLY A 161 -0.12 -14.13 -37.30
C GLY A 161 -0.21 -14.39 -38.81
N LEU A 162 -0.24 -15.65 -39.26
CA LEU A 162 -0.48 -16.00 -40.66
C LEU A 162 -1.97 -15.82 -41.00
N TYR A 163 -2.25 -15.39 -42.22
CA TYR A 163 -3.61 -15.41 -42.77
C TYR A 163 -3.78 -16.63 -43.66
N VAL A 164 -4.82 -17.42 -43.38
CA VAL A 164 -5.24 -18.52 -44.26
C VAL A 164 -6.51 -18.12 -45.00
N LEU A 165 -6.56 -18.47 -46.28
CA LEU A 165 -7.75 -18.29 -47.09
C LEU A 165 -8.75 -19.39 -46.74
N ALA A 166 -9.88 -19.01 -46.14
CA ALA A 166 -11.03 -19.90 -46.08
C ALA A 166 -11.53 -20.03 -47.52
N GLN A 167 -11.41 -21.23 -48.09
CA GLN A 167 -11.67 -21.52 -49.50
C GLN A 167 -13.00 -20.89 -49.94
N ALA A 168 -13.00 -20.28 -51.14
CA ALA A 168 -14.14 -19.57 -51.69
C ALA A 168 -15.41 -20.44 -51.65
N VAL A 169 -16.31 -20.12 -50.73
CA VAL A 169 -17.66 -20.68 -50.72
C VAL A 169 -18.43 -19.87 -51.74
N SER A 170 -18.84 -20.50 -52.84
CA SER A 170 -19.80 -19.95 -53.79
C SER A 170 -21.00 -19.36 -53.02
N ALA A 171 -21.35 -18.10 -53.29
CA ALA A 171 -22.50 -17.44 -52.69
C ALA A 171 -23.84 -18.01 -53.23
N PRO A 172 -25.00 -17.74 -52.59
CA PRO A 172 -25.28 -17.62 -51.16
C PRO A 172 -26.36 -18.65 -50.73
N TYR A 173 -26.56 -18.86 -49.42
CA TYR A 173 -27.59 -19.74 -48.83
C TYR A 173 -27.37 -21.26 -48.96
N THR A 174 -26.48 -21.82 -48.14
CA THR A 174 -26.75 -23.09 -47.45
C THR A 174 -25.70 -23.32 -46.36
N ALA A 175 -26.13 -23.55 -45.12
CA ALA A 175 -25.26 -23.98 -44.05
C ALA A 175 -24.78 -25.41 -44.34
N LEU A 176 -23.47 -25.62 -44.45
CA LEU A 176 -22.87 -26.95 -44.55
C LEU A 176 -22.23 -27.32 -43.21
N VAL A 177 -22.80 -28.35 -42.62
CA VAL A 177 -22.33 -29.10 -41.45
C VAL A 177 -21.06 -29.86 -41.83
N MET A 178 -20.04 -29.80 -40.98
CA MET A 178 -18.92 -30.75 -41.01
C MET A 178 -18.72 -31.36 -39.63
N GLU A 179 -18.50 -32.68 -39.62
CA GLU A 179 -18.33 -33.55 -38.45
C GLU A 179 -16.86 -33.56 -37.98
N ALA A 180 -16.65 -33.47 -36.67
CA ALA A 180 -15.33 -33.53 -36.03
C ALA A 180 -15.38 -34.56 -34.90
N THR A 181 -14.65 -35.66 -35.07
CA THR A 181 -14.50 -36.73 -34.09
C THR A 181 -13.11 -36.65 -33.42
N LEU A 182 -13.15 -36.60 -32.08
CA LEU A 182 -12.16 -36.36 -31.00
C LEU A 182 -10.62 -36.33 -31.21
N THR A 183 -10.06 -35.20 -30.73
CA THR A 183 -8.98 -34.96 -29.74
C THR A 183 -7.58 -35.58 -29.83
N ARG A 184 -6.57 -34.70 -29.80
CA ARG A 184 -5.47 -34.73 -28.82
C ARG A 184 -5.03 -33.30 -28.47
N GLU A 185 -5.27 -32.92 -27.21
CA GLU A 185 -4.68 -31.80 -26.46
C GLU A 185 -4.58 -30.44 -27.17
N LEU A 186 -5.67 -29.65 -27.12
CA LEU A 186 -5.51 -28.21 -26.86
C LEU A 186 -4.50 -28.12 -25.72
N ALA A 187 -3.37 -27.41 -25.90
CA ALA A 187 -2.31 -27.25 -24.91
C ALA A 187 -2.94 -27.14 -23.53
N ALA A 188 -2.98 -28.27 -22.83
CA ALA A 188 -3.61 -28.35 -21.54
C ALA A 188 -2.82 -27.36 -20.70
N TYR A 189 -3.50 -26.57 -19.88
CA TYR A 189 -2.85 -26.06 -18.69
C TYR A 189 -2.53 -27.30 -17.85
N PRO A 190 -1.34 -27.92 -17.95
CA PRO A 190 -1.14 -29.25 -17.43
C PRO A 190 -0.63 -29.06 -16.02
N SER A 191 -1.49 -28.63 -15.08
CA SER A 191 -1.18 -28.69 -13.63
C SER A 191 -2.13 -27.94 -12.71
N ALA A 192 -3.05 -27.08 -13.17
CA ALA A 192 -3.88 -26.29 -12.24
C ALA A 192 -4.58 -27.26 -11.25
N PRO A 193 -4.20 -27.27 -9.95
CA PRO A 193 -4.68 -28.26 -9.01
C PRO A 193 -6.21 -28.18 -8.91
N ALA A 194 -6.87 -29.30 -8.65
CA ALA A 194 -8.29 -29.28 -8.33
C ALA A 194 -8.58 -28.21 -7.25
N ASN A 195 -9.67 -27.45 -7.42
CA ASN A 195 -10.08 -26.32 -6.58
C ASN A 195 -9.25 -25.02 -6.70
N THR A 196 -8.56 -24.80 -7.82
CA THR A 196 -7.99 -23.49 -8.13
C THR A 196 -8.97 -22.55 -8.81
N ALA A 197 -8.94 -21.27 -8.40
CA ALA A 197 -9.76 -20.23 -8.99
C ALA A 197 -9.01 -19.56 -10.16
N VAL A 198 -9.72 -19.37 -11.26
CA VAL A 198 -9.20 -18.74 -12.48
C VAL A 198 -10.17 -17.66 -12.93
N ALA A 199 -9.63 -16.57 -13.49
CA ALA A 199 -10.43 -15.53 -14.14
C ALA A 199 -10.49 -15.78 -15.64
N THR A 200 -11.64 -15.52 -16.26
CA THR A 200 -11.88 -15.69 -17.70
C THR A 200 -12.49 -14.42 -18.30
N ASP A 201 -12.22 -14.16 -19.59
CA ASP A 201 -12.66 -12.93 -20.26
C ASP A 201 -13.47 -13.18 -21.54
N LEU A 202 -13.41 -14.38 -22.10
CA LEU A 202 -14.09 -14.71 -23.35
C LEU A 202 -14.58 -16.17 -23.33
N ARG A 203 -15.75 -16.42 -23.94
CA ARG A 203 -16.38 -17.75 -24.07
C ARG A 203 -16.73 -18.02 -25.53
N VAL A 204 -16.38 -19.20 -26.02
CA VAL A 204 -16.68 -19.66 -27.38
C VAL A 204 -17.29 -21.04 -27.32
N GLN A 205 -18.25 -21.31 -28.20
CA GLN A 205 -18.78 -22.65 -28.43
C GLN A 205 -18.22 -23.18 -29.74
N ASP A 206 -17.67 -24.39 -29.70
CA ASP A 206 -17.31 -25.14 -30.89
C ASP A 206 -18.60 -25.45 -31.70
N PRO A 207 -18.70 -25.00 -32.96
CA PRO A 207 -19.90 -25.17 -33.77
C PRO A 207 -20.19 -26.64 -34.12
N VAL A 208 -19.17 -27.51 -34.06
CA VAL A 208 -19.25 -28.92 -34.43
C VAL A 208 -19.48 -29.79 -33.21
N THR A 209 -18.58 -29.72 -32.22
CA THR A 209 -18.68 -30.58 -31.03
C THR A 209 -19.67 -30.06 -29.99
N ARG A 210 -20.15 -28.81 -30.15
CA ARG A 210 -20.93 -28.06 -29.15
C ARG A 210 -20.23 -27.85 -27.82
N ALA A 211 -18.97 -28.28 -27.70
CA ALA A 211 -18.15 -28.07 -26.52
C ALA A 211 -17.85 -26.58 -26.35
N GLU A 212 -17.89 -26.11 -25.12
CA GLU A 212 -17.61 -24.72 -24.81
C GLU A 212 -16.23 -24.55 -24.20
N TYR A 213 -15.57 -23.46 -24.58
CA TYR A 213 -14.24 -23.09 -24.13
C TYR A 213 -14.26 -21.65 -23.63
N VAL A 214 -13.44 -21.37 -22.63
CA VAL A 214 -13.22 -20.03 -22.09
C VAL A 214 -11.74 -19.67 -22.13
N ARG A 215 -11.43 -18.42 -22.46
CA ARG A 215 -10.08 -17.87 -22.41
C ARG A 215 -9.80 -17.34 -21.02
N LEU A 216 -8.61 -17.62 -20.51
CA LEU A 216 -8.13 -17.02 -19.26
C LEU A 216 -7.91 -15.52 -19.44
N ASP A 217 -8.38 -14.73 -18.48
CA ASP A 217 -8.29 -13.26 -18.48
C ASP A 217 -6.85 -12.82 -18.75
N ASN A 218 -6.71 -11.89 -19.71
CA ASN A 218 -5.42 -11.36 -20.18
C ASN A 218 -4.42 -12.43 -20.65
N CYS A 219 -4.82 -13.64 -21.03
CA CYS A 219 -3.90 -14.70 -21.47
C CYS A 219 -4.31 -15.32 -22.81
N SER A 220 -3.39 -15.98 -23.51
CA SER A 220 -3.68 -16.74 -24.74
C SER A 220 -4.11 -18.19 -24.46
N LEU A 221 -4.32 -18.55 -23.18
CA LEU A 221 -4.64 -19.90 -22.74
C LEU A 221 -6.16 -20.10 -22.64
N TRP A 222 -6.61 -21.29 -23.03
CA TRP A 222 -8.03 -21.65 -23.09
C TRP A 222 -8.31 -22.91 -22.28
N LEU A 223 -9.48 -22.96 -21.64
CA LEU A 223 -9.94 -24.07 -20.84
C LEU A 223 -11.34 -24.52 -21.27
N PRO A 224 -11.62 -25.83 -21.29
CA PRO A 224 -12.97 -26.33 -21.53
C PRO A 224 -13.89 -26.01 -20.34
N VAL A 225 -15.08 -25.47 -20.63
CA VAL A 225 -16.08 -25.12 -19.60
C VAL A 225 -16.51 -26.33 -18.77
N ALA A 226 -16.50 -27.53 -19.34
CA ALA A 226 -16.82 -28.77 -18.64
C ALA A 226 -15.89 -29.09 -17.45
N ARG A 227 -14.73 -28.43 -17.35
CA ARG A 227 -13.78 -28.57 -16.23
C ARG A 227 -13.91 -27.46 -15.19
N LEU A 228 -14.83 -26.52 -15.39
CA LEU A 228 -14.99 -25.31 -14.58
C LEU A 228 -16.36 -25.28 -13.92
N ALA A 229 -16.40 -24.84 -12.67
CA ALA A 229 -17.63 -24.51 -11.97
C ALA A 229 -17.78 -22.98 -11.91
N PRO A 230 -18.87 -22.39 -12.43
CA PRO A 230 -19.05 -20.94 -12.39
C PRO A 230 -19.17 -20.45 -10.95
N ARG A 231 -18.51 -19.33 -10.65
CA ARG A 231 -18.60 -18.62 -9.37
C ARG A 231 -18.94 -17.16 -9.64
N ALA A 232 -19.91 -16.64 -8.90
CA ALA A 232 -20.25 -15.23 -8.96
C ALA A 232 -19.12 -14.40 -8.33
N VAL A 233 -18.66 -13.39 -9.07
CA VAL A 233 -17.71 -12.40 -8.58
C VAL A 233 -18.52 -11.23 -8.01
N SER A 234 -18.08 -10.68 -6.88
CA SER A 234 -18.74 -9.51 -6.31
C SER A 234 -18.34 -8.26 -7.08
N MET A 235 -19.34 -7.42 -7.37
CA MET A 235 -19.18 -6.10 -8.01
C MET A 235 -19.20 -4.95 -7.01
N GLN A 236 -19.32 -5.25 -5.70
CA GLN A 236 -19.22 -4.23 -4.67
C GLN A 236 -17.81 -3.65 -4.68
N ARG A 237 -17.68 -2.32 -4.65
CA ARG A 237 -16.37 -1.69 -4.46
C ARG A 237 -15.86 -1.99 -3.05
N ILE A 238 -14.62 -2.45 -2.97
CA ILE A 238 -13.91 -2.72 -1.72
C ILE A 238 -12.56 -2.00 -1.75
N LEU A 239 -12.10 -1.58 -0.58
CA LEU A 239 -10.75 -1.08 -0.39
C LEU A 239 -9.85 -2.23 0.07
N LEU A 240 -8.65 -2.30 -0.51
CA LEU A 240 -7.63 -3.28 -0.18
C LEU A 240 -6.41 -2.53 0.35
N CYS A 241 -5.94 -2.88 1.53
CA CYS A 241 -4.76 -2.28 2.13
C CYS A 241 -3.91 -3.38 2.77
N PRO A 242 -3.08 -4.09 1.97
CA PRO A 242 -2.33 -5.23 2.48
C PRO A 242 -1.16 -4.79 3.37
N ASN A 243 -0.96 -5.50 4.48
CA ASN A 243 0.14 -5.20 5.41
C ASN A 243 1.53 -5.54 4.85
N THR A 244 1.60 -6.33 3.78
CA THR A 244 2.84 -6.73 3.10
C THR A 244 2.75 -6.41 1.61
N ALA A 245 3.89 -6.35 0.93
CA ALA A 245 3.91 -6.09 -0.50
C ALA A 245 3.30 -7.29 -1.26
N VAL A 246 2.37 -7.02 -2.18
CA VAL A 246 1.61 -8.06 -2.88
C VAL A 246 1.90 -8.02 -4.39
N PRO A 247 2.39 -9.12 -4.98
CA PRO A 247 2.62 -9.20 -6.41
C PRO A 247 1.30 -9.21 -7.19
N VAL A 248 1.27 -8.48 -8.30
CA VAL A 248 0.19 -8.44 -9.29
C VAL A 248 0.48 -9.46 -10.39
N TYR A 249 -0.44 -10.39 -10.58
CA TYR A 249 -0.34 -11.42 -11.62
C TYR A 249 -1.33 -11.18 -12.76
N ARG A 250 -1.09 -11.85 -13.88
CA ARG A 250 -1.99 -11.80 -15.05
C ARG A 250 -3.35 -12.44 -14.79
N ASN A 251 -3.42 -13.44 -13.90
CA ASN A 251 -4.63 -14.18 -13.56
C ASN A 251 -4.66 -14.53 -12.06
N MET A 252 -5.82 -14.97 -11.56
CA MET A 252 -6.01 -15.41 -10.16
C MET A 252 -5.16 -16.63 -9.79
N TYR A 253 -4.94 -17.53 -10.75
CA TYR A 253 -4.02 -18.65 -10.59
C TYR A 253 -2.61 -18.22 -10.98
N SER A 254 -1.67 -18.38 -10.05
CA SER A 254 -0.25 -18.17 -10.26
C SER A 254 0.56 -19.32 -9.68
N THR A 255 1.70 -19.59 -10.32
CA THR A 255 2.73 -20.55 -9.90
C THR A 255 4.01 -19.80 -9.54
N PRO A 256 4.98 -20.42 -8.85
CA PRO A 256 6.28 -19.79 -8.58
C PRO A 256 7.03 -19.32 -9.84
N ALA A 257 6.73 -19.89 -11.01
CA ALA A 257 7.28 -19.47 -12.30
C ALA A 257 6.48 -18.36 -13.00
N SER A 258 5.36 -17.91 -12.40
CA SER A 258 4.53 -16.87 -13.00
C SER A 258 5.20 -15.50 -12.92
N GLN A 259 5.23 -14.80 -14.05
CA GLN A 259 5.78 -13.46 -14.13
C GLN A 259 4.95 -12.49 -13.28
N VAL A 260 5.62 -11.78 -12.38
CA VAL A 260 5.05 -10.64 -11.64
C VAL A 260 4.96 -9.45 -12.59
N LEU A 261 3.77 -8.90 -12.79
CA LEU A 261 3.56 -7.75 -13.68
C LEU A 261 3.94 -6.45 -12.97
N GLU A 262 3.55 -6.32 -11.72
CA GLU A 262 3.83 -5.18 -10.85
C GLU A 262 3.71 -5.63 -9.39
N THR A 263 4.09 -4.79 -8.42
CA THR A 263 3.95 -5.11 -6.99
C THR A 263 3.23 -3.96 -6.31
N LEU A 264 2.13 -4.25 -5.61
CA LEU A 264 1.47 -3.31 -4.71
C LEU A 264 2.32 -3.20 -3.43
N PRO A 265 2.89 -2.03 -3.11
CA PRO A 265 3.63 -1.80 -1.87
C PRO A 265 2.81 -2.11 -0.62
N ALA A 266 3.49 -2.50 0.46
CA ALA A 266 2.87 -2.69 1.76
C ALA A 266 2.21 -1.39 2.25
N ARG A 267 1.03 -1.51 2.86
CA ARG A 267 0.21 -0.41 3.40
C ARG A 267 -0.26 0.62 2.37
N GLN A 268 -0.17 0.29 1.08
CA GLN A 268 -0.77 1.13 0.04
C GLN A 268 -2.21 0.68 -0.24
N SER A 269 -3.13 1.62 -0.16
CA SER A 269 -4.54 1.38 -0.41
C SER A 269 -4.85 1.37 -1.91
N ILE A 270 -5.71 0.44 -2.34
CA ILE A 270 -6.22 0.36 -3.70
C ILE A 270 -7.68 -0.11 -3.71
N ALA A 271 -8.50 0.48 -4.57
CA ALA A 271 -9.87 0.02 -4.77
C ALA A 271 -9.95 -1.12 -5.79
N SER A 272 -10.88 -2.04 -5.55
CA SER A 272 -11.28 -3.04 -6.54
C SER A 272 -12.81 -3.14 -6.60
N SER A 273 -13.34 -3.15 -7.82
CA SER A 273 -14.76 -3.41 -8.12
C SER A 273 -15.03 -4.85 -8.53
N THR A 274 -14.01 -5.71 -8.59
CA THR A 274 -14.16 -7.08 -9.10
C THR A 274 -13.32 -8.02 -8.26
N HIS A 275 -13.98 -8.74 -7.35
CA HIS A 275 -13.30 -9.57 -6.37
C HIS A 275 -14.07 -10.83 -5.99
N LEU A 276 -13.34 -11.85 -5.58
CA LEU A 276 -13.85 -13.14 -5.11
C LEU A 276 -13.11 -13.55 -3.83
N THR A 277 -13.85 -13.84 -2.78
CA THR A 277 -13.29 -14.36 -1.52
C THR A 277 -13.49 -15.87 -1.44
N LEU A 278 -12.40 -16.61 -1.23
CA LEU A 278 -12.40 -18.07 -1.06
C LEU A 278 -11.59 -18.44 0.19
N GLY A 279 -12.25 -19.02 1.20
CA GLY A 279 -11.62 -19.29 2.48
C GLY A 279 -11.12 -17.99 3.14
N ASN A 280 -9.83 -17.94 3.48
CA ASN A 280 -9.20 -16.75 4.05
C ASN A 280 -8.54 -15.82 3.02
N ALA A 281 -8.63 -16.13 1.72
CA ALA A 281 -8.02 -15.33 0.67
C ALA A 281 -9.08 -14.53 -0.11
N CYS A 282 -8.77 -13.28 -0.41
CA CYS A 282 -9.51 -12.45 -1.34
C CYS A 282 -8.68 -12.24 -2.61
N PHE A 283 -9.26 -12.61 -3.75
CA PHE A 283 -8.70 -12.33 -5.06
C PHE A 283 -9.40 -11.11 -5.63
N ALA A 284 -8.64 -10.12 -6.06
CA ALA A 284 -9.20 -8.87 -6.56
C ALA A 284 -8.48 -8.41 -7.82
N ARG A 285 -9.25 -7.88 -8.77
CA ARG A 285 -8.70 -7.24 -9.97
C ARG A 285 -8.32 -5.81 -9.62
N VAL A 286 -7.09 -5.42 -9.94
CA VAL A 286 -6.55 -4.08 -9.64
C VAL A 286 -5.90 -3.48 -10.88
N LEU A 287 -5.80 -2.16 -10.88
CA LEU A 287 -5.10 -1.37 -11.89
C LEU A 287 -4.06 -0.50 -11.17
N ILE A 288 -2.78 -0.79 -11.38
CA ILE A 288 -1.67 0.01 -10.85
C ILE A 288 -1.03 0.72 -12.05
N GLY A 289 -1.10 2.05 -12.09
CA GLY A 289 -0.68 2.82 -13.27
C GLY A 289 -1.39 2.36 -14.55
N CYS A 290 -0.66 1.70 -15.45
CA CYS A 290 -1.20 1.13 -16.69
C CYS A 290 -1.30 -0.42 -16.69
N VAL A 291 -1.01 -1.07 -15.56
CA VAL A 291 -0.97 -2.53 -15.44
C VAL A 291 -2.24 -3.02 -14.74
N ALA A 292 -3.06 -3.75 -15.48
CA ALA A 292 -4.23 -4.44 -14.95
C ALA A 292 -3.89 -5.91 -14.64
N GLY A 293 -4.25 -6.38 -13.45
CA GLY A 293 -4.01 -7.75 -13.04
C GLY A 293 -4.79 -8.17 -11.81
N TRP A 294 -4.41 -9.31 -11.27
CA TRP A 294 -5.03 -9.94 -10.12
C TRP A 294 -4.06 -10.01 -8.95
N ILE A 295 -4.53 -9.63 -7.78
CA ILE A 295 -3.82 -9.79 -6.51
C ILE A 295 -4.55 -10.79 -5.63
N LYS A 296 -3.80 -11.41 -4.72
CA LYS A 296 -4.31 -12.28 -3.66
C LYS A 296 -3.91 -11.68 -2.33
N VAL A 297 -4.90 -11.31 -1.51
CA VAL A 297 -4.71 -10.74 -0.17
C VAL A 297 -5.42 -11.58 0.87
N ASP A 298 -5.07 -11.40 2.14
CA ASP A 298 -5.83 -12.01 3.23
C ASP A 298 -7.17 -11.31 3.39
N LYS A 299 -8.19 -12.03 3.90
CA LYS A 299 -9.50 -11.45 4.19
C LYS A 299 -9.42 -10.29 5.17
N SER A 300 -8.43 -10.29 6.08
CA SER A 300 -8.18 -9.20 7.04
C SER A 300 -7.69 -7.90 6.38
N ASP A 301 -7.12 -7.95 5.18
CA ASP A 301 -6.66 -6.77 4.43
C ASP A 301 -7.79 -6.12 3.61
N VAL A 302 -9.02 -6.66 3.67
CA VAL A 302 -10.19 -6.20 2.89
C VAL A 302 -11.09 -5.33 3.73
N ILE A 303 -11.29 -4.08 3.30
CA ILE A 303 -12.13 -3.09 3.97
C ILE A 303 -13.40 -2.88 3.15
N ARG A 304 -14.53 -3.29 3.73
CA ARG A 304 -15.86 -3.28 3.07
C ARG A 304 -16.74 -2.11 3.50
N HIS A 305 -16.43 -1.53 4.65
CA HIS A 305 -17.17 -0.45 5.27
C HIS A 305 -16.18 0.61 5.71
N ARG A 306 -16.64 1.86 5.74
CA ARG A 306 -15.82 2.99 6.20
C ARG A 306 -15.27 2.67 7.60
N PRO A 307 -13.94 2.66 7.78
CA PRO A 307 -13.36 2.41 9.09
C PRO A 307 -13.84 3.43 10.13
N SER A 308 -14.04 2.99 11.37
CA SER A 308 -14.30 3.91 12.47
C SER A 308 -13.02 4.65 12.88
N PRO A 309 -13.12 5.92 13.30
CA PRO A 309 -12.00 6.62 13.93
C PRO A 309 -11.44 5.82 15.11
N LEU A 310 -10.14 5.97 15.37
CA LEU A 310 -9.44 5.21 16.40
C LEU A 310 -8.32 6.05 16.99
N ALA A 311 -8.11 5.94 18.32
CA ALA A 311 -7.09 6.72 19.04
C ALA A 311 -7.23 8.24 18.83
N GLU A 312 -8.47 8.74 18.79
CA GLU A 312 -8.74 10.17 18.56
C GLU A 312 -8.46 11.06 19.77
N GLU A 313 -8.58 10.51 20.97
CA GLU A 313 -8.20 11.19 22.19
C GLU A 313 -6.69 11.39 22.29
N ALA A 314 -6.29 12.36 23.11
CA ALA A 314 -4.90 12.62 23.45
C ALA A 314 -4.26 11.38 24.08
N ALA A 315 -3.09 10.97 23.58
CA ALA A 315 -2.36 9.81 24.07
C ALA A 315 -2.13 9.87 25.59
N GLY A 316 -1.79 11.05 26.12
CA GLY A 316 -1.55 11.24 27.55
C GLY A 316 -2.76 10.92 28.43
N LYS A 317 -4.00 11.03 27.93
CA LYS A 317 -5.21 10.62 28.66
C LYS A 317 -5.33 9.11 28.83
N GLY A 318 -4.60 8.35 28.02
CA GLY A 318 -4.44 6.90 28.16
C GLY A 318 -3.42 6.48 29.21
N ILE A 319 -2.87 7.40 30.01
CA ILE A 319 -1.87 7.11 31.04
C ILE A 319 -2.50 7.35 32.42
N PRO A 320 -3.20 6.36 33.01
CA PRO A 320 -3.80 6.51 34.33
C PRO A 320 -2.77 6.62 35.46
N VAL A 321 -1.61 5.99 35.33
CA VAL A 321 -0.56 6.01 36.37
C VAL A 321 0.79 6.25 35.72
N ALA A 322 1.47 7.30 36.17
CA ALA A 322 2.88 7.56 35.91
C ALA A 322 3.53 8.07 37.20
N LEU A 323 4.07 7.13 37.97
CA LEU A 323 4.62 7.37 39.29
C LEU A 323 6.12 7.09 39.30
N HIS A 324 6.86 7.99 39.95
CA HIS A 324 8.30 7.92 40.14
C HIS A 324 8.65 8.41 41.56
N GLN A 325 9.36 7.58 42.33
CA GLN A 325 9.75 7.87 43.71
C GLN A 325 11.10 7.19 44.03
N GLY A 326 12.19 7.95 43.94
CA GLY A 326 13.54 7.40 44.04
C GLY A 326 13.78 6.33 42.97
N ASP A 327 14.32 5.18 43.37
CA ASP A 327 14.53 4.05 42.45
C ASP A 327 13.22 3.38 41.98
N TYR A 328 12.09 3.65 42.64
CA TYR A 328 10.81 3.00 42.36
C TYR A 328 9.99 3.74 41.31
N PHE A 329 9.33 2.99 40.43
CA PHE A 329 8.41 3.54 39.46
C PHE A 329 7.24 2.59 39.18
N LEU A 330 6.12 3.17 38.76
CA LEU A 330 4.95 2.45 38.27
C LEU A 330 4.34 3.22 37.10
N LEU A 331 4.15 2.51 35.99
CA LEU A 331 3.56 3.05 34.78
C LEU A 331 2.44 2.12 34.33
N ALA A 332 1.25 2.68 34.14
CA ALA A 332 0.12 1.98 33.55
C ALA A 332 -0.33 2.71 32.27
N LEU A 333 -0.36 1.99 31.15
CA LEU A 333 -0.56 2.53 29.81
C LEU A 333 -1.76 1.83 29.14
N ASN A 334 -2.83 2.57 28.91
CA ASN A 334 -4.04 2.09 28.24
C ASN A 334 -3.86 2.16 26.72
N GLU A 335 -3.40 1.07 26.12
CA GLU A 335 -3.15 0.96 24.69
C GLU A 335 -4.41 0.62 23.90
N VAL A 336 -4.81 1.54 23.02
CA VAL A 336 -5.84 1.26 22.00
C VAL A 336 -5.31 0.19 21.03
N GLN A 337 -6.13 -0.81 20.75
CA GLN A 337 -5.85 -1.92 19.85
C GLN A 337 -6.45 -1.68 18.47
N ALA A 338 -5.98 -2.39 17.45
CA ALA A 338 -6.45 -2.21 16.07
C ALA A 338 -7.97 -2.47 15.89
N HIS A 339 -8.58 -3.27 16.76
CA HIS A 339 -10.02 -3.55 16.79
C HIS A 339 -10.84 -2.53 17.60
N GLY A 340 -10.20 -1.51 18.19
CA GLY A 340 -10.85 -0.48 19.00
C GLY A 340 -10.89 -0.77 20.51
N GLY A 341 -10.60 -1.99 20.94
CA GLY A 341 -10.49 -2.32 22.36
C GLY A 341 -9.28 -1.66 23.03
N VAL A 342 -9.29 -1.59 24.36
CA VAL A 342 -8.19 -1.03 25.15
C VAL A 342 -7.55 -2.14 25.98
N ARG A 343 -6.22 -2.23 25.94
CA ARG A 343 -5.42 -3.15 26.76
C ARG A 343 -4.49 -2.33 27.63
N GLN A 344 -4.50 -2.54 28.94
CA GLN A 344 -3.52 -1.90 29.81
C GLN A 344 -2.20 -2.70 29.83
N GLN A 345 -1.09 -2.01 29.57
CA GLN A 345 0.26 -2.50 29.86
C GLN A 345 0.76 -1.85 31.15
N VAL A 346 1.40 -2.63 32.01
CA VAL A 346 1.90 -2.15 33.31
C VAL A 346 3.39 -2.48 33.42
N PHE A 347 4.20 -1.47 33.73
CA PHE A 347 5.64 -1.55 33.93
C PHE A 347 5.96 -1.00 35.31
N PHE A 348 6.75 -1.71 36.10
CA PHE A 348 7.03 -1.27 37.46
C PHE A 348 8.29 -1.89 38.06
N PHE A 349 8.90 -1.12 38.96
CA PHE A 349 9.84 -1.60 39.96
C PHE A 349 9.39 -0.98 41.29
N LEU A 350 8.89 -1.81 42.20
CA LEU A 350 8.15 -1.38 43.40
C LEU A 350 8.58 -2.18 44.63
N PRO A 351 8.30 -1.67 45.85
CA PRO A 351 8.41 -2.46 47.07
C PRO A 351 7.54 -3.74 47.00
N ASP A 352 8.02 -4.83 47.61
CA ASP A 352 7.43 -6.18 47.48
C ASP A 352 5.91 -6.22 47.67
N ARG A 353 5.40 -5.62 48.74
CA ARG A 353 3.95 -5.61 49.04
C ARG A 353 3.12 -4.86 48.00
N MET A 354 3.63 -3.75 47.48
CA MET A 354 2.95 -2.99 46.42
C MET A 354 3.02 -3.73 45.09
N ALA A 355 4.15 -4.37 44.79
CA ALA A 355 4.32 -5.22 43.61
C ALA A 355 3.36 -6.42 43.62
N GLU A 356 3.19 -7.09 44.77
CA GLU A 356 2.19 -8.15 44.96
C GLU A 356 0.77 -7.65 44.71
N ALA A 357 0.43 -6.48 45.26
CA ALA A 357 -0.86 -5.83 45.04
C ALA A 357 -1.14 -5.52 43.56
N VAL A 358 -0.16 -4.95 42.84
CA VAL A 358 -0.25 -4.68 41.40
C VAL A 358 -0.44 -5.99 40.62
N ASN A 359 0.35 -7.02 40.92
CA ASN A 359 0.24 -8.32 40.26
C ASN A 359 -1.12 -8.98 40.50
N ALA A 360 -1.67 -8.88 41.72
CA ALA A 360 -3.00 -9.38 42.03
C ALA A 360 -4.09 -8.64 41.22
N CYS A 361 -3.97 -7.33 41.04
CA CYS A 361 -4.89 -6.55 40.19
C CYS A 361 -4.83 -7.01 38.72
N ILE A 362 -3.62 -7.22 38.18
CA ILE A 362 -3.42 -7.69 36.80
C ILE A 362 -4.00 -9.09 36.62
N GLN A 363 -3.75 -10.01 37.56
CA GLN A 363 -4.29 -11.38 37.52
C GLN A 363 -5.82 -11.41 37.61
N ALA A 364 -6.42 -10.47 38.35
CA ALA A 364 -7.86 -10.29 38.43
C ALA A 364 -8.47 -9.63 37.18
N GLY A 365 -7.66 -9.27 36.17
CA GLY A 365 -8.12 -8.61 34.94
C GLY A 365 -8.62 -7.18 35.16
N ARG A 366 -8.14 -6.50 36.20
CA ARG A 366 -8.50 -5.11 36.52
C ARG A 366 -7.44 -4.16 35.95
N HIS A 367 -7.88 -2.98 35.52
CA HIS A 367 -6.99 -1.90 35.09
C HIS A 367 -6.73 -0.96 36.26
N LEU A 368 -5.47 -0.60 36.47
CA LEU A 368 -5.06 0.44 37.41
C LEU A 368 -5.61 1.79 36.97
N THR A 369 -6.13 2.55 37.94
CA THR A 369 -6.75 3.86 37.72
C THR A 369 -5.96 4.97 38.38
N HIS A 370 -5.55 4.79 39.64
CA HIS A 370 -4.68 5.72 40.36
C HIS A 370 -3.70 4.94 41.23
N ALA A 371 -2.55 5.55 41.53
CA ALA A 371 -1.60 5.01 42.49
C ALA A 371 -0.79 6.14 43.14
N ALA A 372 -0.36 5.91 44.38
CA ALA A 372 0.54 6.79 45.09
C ALA A 372 1.55 5.96 45.89
N LEU A 373 2.77 6.48 46.01
CA LEU A 373 3.87 5.89 46.77
C LEU A 373 4.55 7.02 47.53
N GLY A 374 4.61 6.87 48.83
CA GLY A 374 5.16 7.82 49.77
C GLY A 374 6.64 7.56 50.08
N PRO A 375 7.33 8.59 50.58
CA PRO A 375 8.74 8.52 50.95
C PRO A 375 9.00 7.64 52.17
N ASP A 376 8.03 7.44 53.05
CA ASP A 376 8.18 6.60 54.25
C ASP A 376 7.71 5.15 54.01
N GLY A 377 7.36 4.78 52.77
CA GLY A 377 6.92 3.43 52.38
C GLY A 377 5.42 3.26 52.20
N GLN A 378 4.62 4.30 52.52
CA GLN A 378 3.17 4.24 52.34
C GLN A 378 2.81 4.09 50.87
N TRP A 379 1.78 3.32 50.55
CA TRP A 379 1.28 3.26 49.18
C TRP A 379 -0.22 3.09 49.12
N TYR A 380 -0.79 3.54 48.01
CA TYR A 380 -2.20 3.43 47.66
C TYR A 380 -2.30 2.99 46.20
N LEU A 381 -3.24 2.11 45.92
CA LEU A 381 -3.50 1.58 44.58
C LEU A 381 -5.01 1.46 44.37
N SER A 382 -5.52 2.04 43.29
CA SER A 382 -6.88 1.81 42.83
C SER A 382 -6.93 1.16 41.46
N SER A 383 -7.97 0.35 41.26
CA SER A 383 -8.21 -0.39 40.04
C SER A 383 -9.69 -0.55 39.75
N ALA A 384 -10.05 -0.55 38.48
CA ALA A 384 -11.41 -0.77 37.99
C ALA A 384 -11.47 -1.94 37.02
N VAL A 385 -12.64 -2.57 36.89
CA VAL A 385 -12.88 -3.52 35.80
C VAL A 385 -13.02 -2.70 34.51
N PRO A 386 -12.37 -3.07 33.39
CA PRO A 386 -12.52 -2.36 32.13
C PRO A 386 -14.00 -2.27 31.72
N GLY A 387 -14.52 -1.05 31.58
CA GLY A 387 -15.92 -0.78 31.24
C GLY A 387 -16.93 -1.03 32.37
N GLY A 388 -16.47 -1.30 33.59
CA GLY A 388 -17.30 -1.47 34.78
C GLY A 388 -17.31 -0.23 35.68
N SER A 389 -18.39 -0.06 36.45
CA SER A 389 -18.56 1.06 37.40
C SER A 389 -17.97 0.80 38.79
N TYR A 390 -17.43 -0.40 39.05
CA TYR A 390 -16.96 -0.80 40.38
C TYR A 390 -15.43 -0.73 40.50
N GLY A 391 -14.95 0.36 41.10
CA GLY A 391 -13.56 0.51 41.54
C GLY A 391 -13.25 -0.31 42.80
N LYS A 392 -11.98 -0.64 42.99
CA LYS A 392 -11.43 -1.24 44.21
C LYS A 392 -10.13 -0.51 44.52
N CYS A 393 -9.96 -0.07 45.75
CA CYS A 393 -8.72 0.49 46.26
C CYS A 393 -8.16 -0.38 47.38
N ILE A 394 -6.85 -0.31 47.55
CA ILE A 394 -6.07 -0.92 48.63
C ILE A 394 -4.91 0.00 48.97
N ALA A 395 -4.49 -0.01 50.22
CA ALA A 395 -3.35 0.75 50.69
C ALA A 395 -2.48 -0.10 51.62
N SER A 396 -1.31 0.41 51.98
CA SER A 396 -0.39 -0.22 52.92
C SER A 396 -0.84 -0.05 54.37
N ASP A 397 -0.38 -0.95 55.27
CA ASP A 397 -0.76 -0.94 56.69
C ASP A 397 -0.24 0.29 57.48
N ASP A 398 0.71 1.03 56.90
CA ASP A 398 1.39 2.19 57.51
C ASP A 398 0.81 3.54 57.06
N VAL A 399 -0.32 3.54 56.34
CA VAL A 399 -1.07 4.77 56.07
C VAL A 399 -1.72 5.31 57.36
N PRO A 400 -1.92 6.64 57.47
CA PRO A 400 -2.65 7.23 58.60
C PRO A 400 -4.08 6.68 58.72
N TYR A 401 -4.59 6.56 59.95
CA TYR A 401 -5.95 6.05 60.20
C TYR A 401 -7.03 6.84 59.43
N GLU A 402 -6.92 8.16 59.44
CA GLU A 402 -7.84 9.07 58.73
C GLU A 402 -7.81 8.87 57.21
N PHE A 403 -6.66 8.44 56.67
CA PHE A 403 -6.56 8.09 55.25
C PHE A 403 -7.29 6.78 54.95
N GLU A 404 -7.08 5.75 55.78
CA GLU A 404 -7.69 4.43 55.59
C GLU A 404 -9.23 4.48 55.66
N THR A 405 -9.79 5.32 56.53
CA THR A 405 -11.25 5.44 56.69
C THR A 405 -11.93 6.15 55.53
N GLU A 406 -11.22 7.03 54.82
CA GLU A 406 -11.79 7.91 53.81
C GLU A 406 -11.41 7.53 52.37
N MET A 407 -10.50 6.57 52.18
CA MET A 407 -10.06 6.20 50.84
C MET A 407 -11.15 5.54 50.00
N THR A 408 -11.35 6.07 48.80
CA THR A 408 -12.22 5.51 47.76
C THR A 408 -11.40 5.23 46.50
N PRO A 409 -11.90 4.43 45.53
CA PRO A 409 -11.17 4.13 44.30
C PRO A 409 -10.89 5.34 43.39
N GLU A 410 -11.68 6.41 43.53
CA GLU A 410 -11.59 7.62 42.70
C GLU A 410 -10.74 8.72 43.35
N CYS A 411 -10.09 8.42 44.48
CA CYS A 411 -9.22 9.37 45.16
C CYS A 411 -7.94 9.66 44.36
N LEU A 412 -7.63 10.94 44.21
CA LEU A 412 -6.26 11.40 43.94
C LEU A 412 -5.51 11.46 45.28
N VAL A 413 -4.35 10.82 45.33
CA VAL A 413 -3.58 10.67 46.56
C VAL A 413 -2.14 11.15 46.36
N ALA A 414 -1.61 11.86 47.36
CA ALA A 414 -0.17 12.01 47.52
C ALA A 414 0.24 11.87 48.99
N PHE A 415 1.40 11.26 49.19
CA PHE A 415 2.03 11.07 50.49
C PHE A 415 3.28 11.93 50.59
N GLY A 416 3.55 12.47 51.77
CA GLY A 416 4.76 13.21 52.12
C GLY A 416 5.39 12.67 53.40
N ASN A 417 6.58 13.16 53.74
CA ASN A 417 7.31 12.69 54.92
C ASN A 417 6.54 12.92 56.22
N LYS A 418 6.79 12.06 57.21
CA LYS A 418 6.28 12.17 58.58
C LYS A 418 4.75 12.06 58.65
N GLY A 419 4.17 11.19 57.83
CA GLY A 419 2.73 10.91 57.82
C GLY A 419 1.86 11.99 57.18
N ARG A 420 2.46 12.92 56.43
CA ARG A 420 1.70 13.92 55.67
C ARG A 420 1.01 13.26 54.49
N PHE A 421 -0.22 13.64 54.22
CA PHE A 421 -0.94 13.16 53.05
C PHE A 421 -1.94 14.18 52.54
N LEU A 422 -2.35 14.01 51.30
CA LEU A 422 -3.51 14.65 50.70
C LEU A 422 -4.29 13.60 49.93
N LEU A 423 -5.60 13.56 50.20
CA LEU A 423 -6.56 12.70 49.53
C LEU A 423 -7.68 13.60 49.00
N LEU A 424 -7.94 13.55 47.71
CA LEU A 424 -9.04 14.26 47.05
C LEU A 424 -9.99 13.23 46.43
N ASP A 425 -11.23 13.14 46.92
CA ASP A 425 -12.27 12.33 46.29
C ASP A 425 -13.00 13.15 45.24
N LYS A 426 -12.84 12.78 43.97
CA LYS A 426 -13.46 13.47 42.83
C LYS A 426 -14.98 13.32 42.79
N ASP A 427 -15.52 12.22 43.28
CA ASP A 427 -16.96 11.96 43.21
C ASP A 427 -17.71 12.72 44.31
N ASN A 428 -17.11 12.80 45.50
CA ASN A 428 -17.73 13.42 46.67
C ASN A 428 -17.35 14.90 46.85
N ALA A 429 -16.47 15.43 46.00
CA ALA A 429 -15.89 16.78 46.11
C ALA A 429 -15.34 17.04 47.54
N ALA A 430 -14.77 16.01 48.15
CA ALA A 430 -14.25 16.03 49.51
C ALA A 430 -12.73 15.87 49.50
N TYR A 431 -12.07 16.46 50.50
CA TYR A 431 -10.64 16.25 50.70
C TYR A 431 -10.29 16.05 52.16
N TYR A 432 -9.23 15.27 52.37
CA TYR A 432 -8.63 15.02 53.66
C TYR A 432 -7.12 15.22 53.55
N CYS A 433 -6.54 15.92 54.52
CA CYS A 433 -5.11 16.17 54.52
C CYS A 433 -4.54 16.28 55.92
N GLU A 434 -3.29 15.87 56.06
CA GLU A 434 -2.52 16.04 57.28
C GLU A 434 -1.21 16.78 56.98
N GLY A 435 -0.92 17.83 57.76
CA GLY A 435 0.30 18.62 57.64
C GLY A 435 0.38 19.55 56.41
N LEU A 436 -0.76 20.02 55.89
CA LEU A 436 -0.84 21.13 54.93
C LEU A 436 -1.28 22.44 55.62
N ASN A 437 -0.84 23.58 55.09
CA ASN A 437 -1.24 24.89 55.61
C ASN A 437 -2.66 25.24 55.12
N PHE A 438 -3.50 25.80 55.99
CA PHE A 438 -4.92 26.09 55.73
C PHE A 438 -5.19 26.94 54.47
N LYS A 439 -4.22 27.74 53.99
CA LYS A 439 -4.37 28.49 52.72
C LYS A 439 -4.55 27.60 51.49
N THR A 440 -4.07 26.36 51.51
CA THR A 440 -4.23 25.39 50.42
C THR A 440 -5.64 24.79 50.40
N ALA A 441 -6.24 24.63 51.58
CA ALA A 441 -7.61 24.14 51.74
C ALA A 441 -8.64 25.13 51.16
N ASP A 442 -8.42 26.43 51.34
CA ASP A 442 -9.25 27.48 50.73
C ASP A 442 -9.25 27.38 49.19
N VAL A 443 -8.09 27.13 48.57
CA VAL A 443 -7.99 26.97 47.10
C VAL A 443 -8.70 25.71 46.61
N LEU A 444 -8.61 24.60 47.35
CA LEU A 444 -9.31 23.36 47.03
C LEU A 444 -10.83 23.48 47.17
N ASN A 445 -11.31 24.33 48.08
CA ASN A 445 -12.73 24.65 48.22
C ASN A 445 -13.25 25.50 47.04
N ASP A 446 -12.41 26.41 46.52
CA ASP A 446 -12.80 27.35 45.46
C ASP A 446 -12.69 26.76 44.04
N ASP A 447 -11.76 25.82 43.80
CA ASP A 447 -11.53 25.17 42.49
C ASP A 447 -11.24 23.68 42.64
N PRO A 448 -12.24 22.80 42.42
CA PRO A 448 -12.09 21.36 42.60
C PRO A 448 -11.38 20.66 41.43
N ASP A 449 -11.14 21.34 40.29
CA ASP A 449 -10.56 20.68 39.10
C ASP A 449 -9.03 20.62 39.18
N VAL A 450 -8.56 19.69 40.02
CA VAL A 450 -7.15 19.44 40.26
C VAL A 450 -6.56 18.59 39.14
N ILE A 451 -5.54 19.14 38.47
CA ILE A 451 -4.80 18.50 37.39
C ILE A 451 -3.76 17.54 37.97
N THR A 452 -2.90 18.02 38.87
CA THR A 452 -1.84 17.22 39.48
C THR A 452 -1.41 17.81 40.81
N LEU A 453 -0.95 16.96 41.72
CA LEU A 453 -0.53 17.32 43.06
C LEU A 453 0.57 16.39 43.54
N GLY A 454 1.36 16.83 44.51
CA GLY A 454 2.38 15.99 45.10
C GLY A 454 3.16 16.66 46.21
N PHE A 455 3.87 15.85 46.99
CA PHE A 455 4.87 16.31 47.94
C PHE A 455 6.26 16.19 47.33
N ASN A 456 7.18 17.07 47.75
CA ASN A 456 8.57 17.01 47.32
C ASN A 456 9.52 17.25 48.51
N GLY A 457 10.45 16.33 48.72
CA GLY A 457 11.38 16.38 49.85
C GLY A 457 10.67 16.41 51.21
N SER A 458 11.32 16.98 52.22
CA SER A 458 10.82 16.91 53.61
C SER A 458 9.61 17.81 53.92
N SER A 459 9.42 18.88 53.16
CA SER A 459 8.38 19.88 53.46
C SER A 459 7.71 20.49 52.22
N GLY A 460 8.14 20.10 51.02
CA GLY A 460 7.61 20.61 49.76
C GLY A 460 6.25 20.05 49.44
N PHE A 461 5.39 20.88 48.87
CA PHE A 461 4.08 20.53 48.34
C PHE A 461 3.79 21.37 47.10
N PHE A 462 3.20 20.76 46.08
CA PHE A 462 2.67 21.43 44.91
C PHE A 462 1.29 20.90 44.56
N LEU A 463 0.46 21.79 44.00
CA LEU A 463 -0.83 21.47 43.44
C LEU A 463 -1.06 22.38 42.24
N LYS A 464 -1.49 21.80 41.13
CA LYS A 464 -1.93 22.52 39.94
C LYS A 464 -3.39 22.21 39.71
N HIS A 465 -4.17 23.26 39.57
CA HIS A 465 -5.59 23.23 39.21
C HIS A 465 -5.79 24.07 37.93
N THR A 466 -7.02 24.14 37.43
CA THR A 466 -7.29 24.85 36.17
C THR A 466 -6.95 26.34 36.21
N ASN A 467 -7.15 26.98 37.36
CA ASN A 467 -6.97 28.43 37.53
C ASN A 467 -5.60 28.86 38.08
N GLY A 468 -4.71 27.93 38.42
CA GLY A 468 -3.42 28.30 39.02
C GLY A 468 -2.62 27.17 39.64
N VAL A 469 -1.58 27.57 40.36
CA VAL A 469 -0.62 26.68 41.01
C VAL A 469 -0.41 27.11 42.46
N VAL A 470 -0.61 26.17 43.39
CA VAL A 470 -0.30 26.33 44.82
C VAL A 470 0.99 25.57 45.11
N MET A 471 1.98 26.25 45.71
CA MET A 471 3.23 25.59 46.10
C MET A 471 3.72 26.09 47.45
N GLN A 472 4.32 25.19 48.21
CA GLN A 472 4.98 25.47 49.48
C GLN A 472 6.31 24.72 49.52
N ASN A 473 7.42 25.41 49.79
CA ASN A 473 8.76 24.79 49.94
C ASN A 473 9.20 23.87 48.78
N VAL A 474 8.72 24.14 47.56
CA VAL A 474 9.18 23.46 46.32
C VAL A 474 10.10 24.43 45.56
N PRO A 475 11.17 23.95 44.90
CA PRO A 475 12.06 24.79 44.11
C PRO A 475 11.32 25.64 43.05
N ARG A 476 11.76 26.89 42.85
CA ARG A 476 11.10 27.83 41.93
C ARG A 476 11.05 27.33 40.48
N TRP A 477 12.10 26.63 40.03
CA TRP A 477 12.15 26.07 38.68
C TRP A 477 10.99 25.12 38.38
N VAL A 478 10.47 24.38 39.38
CA VAL A 478 9.30 23.50 39.19
C VAL A 478 8.07 24.31 38.78
N ARG A 479 7.91 25.53 39.32
CA ARG A 479 6.84 26.43 38.92
C ARG A 479 7.08 26.92 37.50
N ASP A 480 8.22 27.56 37.30
CA ASP A 480 8.47 28.38 36.12
C ASP A 480 8.70 27.52 34.87
N ASP A 481 9.30 26.34 35.03
CA ASP A 481 9.74 25.46 33.94
C ASP A 481 8.84 24.25 33.71
N VAL A 482 7.93 23.92 34.65
CA VAL A 482 7.04 22.73 34.53
C VAL A 482 5.57 23.07 34.72
N LEU A 483 5.19 23.63 35.87
CA LEU A 483 3.77 23.80 36.24
C LEU A 483 3.10 24.98 35.52
N GLU A 484 3.76 26.14 35.45
CA GLU A 484 3.28 27.35 34.75
C GLU A 484 3.95 27.53 33.37
N ALA A 485 4.93 26.68 33.04
CA ALA A 485 5.60 26.72 31.76
C ALA A 485 4.64 26.51 30.59
N ARG A 486 4.93 27.21 29.48
CA ARG A 486 4.31 26.88 28.20
C ARG A 486 4.80 25.50 27.77
N PRO A 487 3.90 24.54 27.51
CA PRO A 487 4.29 23.22 27.04
C PRO A 487 5.11 23.31 25.74
N PRO A 488 6.00 22.34 25.47
CA PRO A 488 6.69 22.24 24.19
C PRO A 488 5.69 22.26 23.03
N ARG A 489 6.12 22.79 21.87
CA ARG A 489 5.25 22.90 20.70
C ARG A 489 4.68 21.52 20.33
N GLY A 490 3.36 21.44 20.27
CA GLY A 490 2.63 20.23 19.89
C GLY A 490 2.32 19.26 21.05
N TYR A 491 2.77 19.52 22.29
CA TYR A 491 2.54 18.61 23.42
C TYR A 491 1.15 18.75 24.03
N GLY A 492 0.49 19.89 23.85
CA GLY A 492 -0.81 20.17 24.47
C GLY A 492 -0.69 20.43 25.98
N SER A 493 -1.80 20.30 26.70
CA SER A 493 -1.89 20.63 28.12
C SER A 493 -1.18 19.60 29.02
N LEU A 494 -0.68 20.04 30.17
CA LEU A 494 -0.15 19.14 31.20
C LEU A 494 -1.30 18.35 31.82
N LEU A 495 -1.14 17.04 31.95
CA LEU A 495 -2.13 16.14 32.55
C LEU A 495 -1.66 15.60 33.90
N TRP A 496 -0.36 15.33 34.05
CA TRP A 496 0.18 14.75 35.27
C TRP A 496 1.64 15.16 35.48
N LEU A 497 2.05 15.35 36.74
CA LEU A 497 3.43 15.54 37.15
C LEU A 497 3.76 14.59 38.30
N SER A 498 4.78 13.75 38.12
CA SER A 498 5.45 13.06 39.21
C SER A 498 6.79 13.74 39.46
N LEU A 499 7.04 14.16 40.69
CA LEU A 499 8.24 14.90 41.10
C LEU A 499 8.81 14.26 42.37
N CYS A 500 10.08 13.87 42.31
CA CYS A 500 10.83 13.34 43.45
C CYS A 500 12.18 14.06 43.52
N LEU A 501 12.36 14.91 44.53
CA LEU A 501 13.53 15.78 44.69
C LEU A 501 13.75 16.68 43.46
N GLU A 502 14.77 16.38 42.66
CA GLU A 502 15.10 17.10 41.41
C GLU A 502 14.66 16.34 40.14
N GLU A 503 14.16 15.11 40.31
CA GLU A 503 13.76 14.23 39.22
C GLU A 503 12.26 14.36 38.95
N TYR A 504 11.86 14.43 37.69
CA TYR A 504 10.45 14.55 37.36
C TYR A 504 10.07 13.84 36.07
N VAL A 505 8.79 13.48 35.99
CA VAL A 505 8.10 13.03 34.77
C VAL A 505 6.82 13.85 34.63
N ALA A 506 6.75 14.64 33.56
CA ALA A 506 5.60 15.45 33.19
C ALA A 506 4.91 14.85 31.97
N ILE A 507 3.65 14.44 32.12
CA ILE A 507 2.81 13.86 31.08
C ILE A 507 1.92 14.96 30.49
N TYR A 508 1.98 15.13 29.17
CA TYR A 508 1.12 16.04 28.41
C TYR A 508 0.20 15.27 27.47
N GLU A 509 -0.78 15.95 26.87
CA GLU A 509 -1.74 15.35 25.94
C GLU A 509 -1.08 14.58 24.77
N HIS A 510 0.02 15.09 24.23
CA HIS A 510 0.66 14.59 23.01
C HIS A 510 2.18 14.39 23.14
N GLY A 511 2.71 14.42 24.36
CA GLY A 511 4.11 14.13 24.63
C GLY A 511 4.40 14.07 26.12
N PHE A 512 5.66 13.84 26.48
CA PHE A 512 6.10 13.84 27.88
C PHE A 512 7.50 14.45 27.99
N CYS A 513 7.81 14.99 29.17
CA CYS A 513 9.16 15.41 29.54
C CYS A 513 9.60 14.64 30.78
N ALA A 514 10.86 14.23 30.82
CA ALA A 514 11.43 13.55 31.97
C ALA A 514 12.88 14.00 32.17
N THR A 515 13.36 13.99 33.41
CA THR A 515 14.79 14.16 33.70
C THR A 515 15.60 12.95 33.25
N ASN A 516 16.91 13.12 33.06
CA ASN A 516 17.79 12.05 32.58
C ASN A 516 17.93 10.87 33.57
N ASP A 517 17.64 11.12 34.84
CA ASP A 517 17.84 10.17 35.93
C ASP A 517 16.60 9.27 36.18
N VAL A 518 15.49 9.54 35.51
CA VAL A 518 14.31 8.66 35.54
C VAL A 518 14.66 7.28 34.96
N PRO A 519 14.16 6.18 35.53
CA PRO A 519 14.40 4.82 35.04
C PRO A 519 14.20 4.71 33.53
N ARG A 520 15.22 4.17 32.84
CA ARG A 520 15.20 4.02 31.38
C ARG A 520 14.00 3.24 30.87
N GLU A 521 13.60 2.20 31.61
CA GLU A 521 12.43 1.40 31.28
C GLU A 521 11.15 2.24 31.25
N MET A 522 10.98 3.17 32.19
CA MET A 522 9.85 4.10 32.20
C MET A 522 9.88 5.04 30.99
N PHE A 523 11.04 5.61 30.68
CA PHE A 523 11.22 6.50 29.53
C PHE A 523 10.93 5.79 28.20
N ASP A 524 11.50 4.59 28.02
CA ASP A 524 11.34 3.78 26.81
C ASP A 524 9.88 3.35 26.62
N ALA A 525 9.21 2.95 27.70
CA ALA A 525 7.79 2.58 27.67
C ALA A 525 6.89 3.76 27.28
N LEU A 526 7.11 4.95 27.88
CA LEU A 526 6.39 6.17 27.51
C LEU A 526 6.63 6.55 26.05
N SER A 527 7.88 6.56 25.60
CA SER A 527 8.26 6.87 24.22
C SER A 527 7.61 5.91 23.21
N ALA A 528 7.64 4.61 23.50
CA ALA A 528 6.99 3.59 22.70
C ALA A 528 5.47 3.79 22.64
N PHE A 529 4.84 4.13 23.77
CA PHE A 529 3.40 4.34 23.87
C PHE A 529 2.92 5.53 23.03
N TYR A 530 3.51 6.72 23.19
CA TYR A 530 3.15 7.89 22.37
C TYR A 530 3.38 7.61 20.88
N SER A 531 4.53 7.04 20.53
CA SER A 531 4.87 6.69 19.14
C SER A 531 3.89 5.69 18.54
N ARG A 532 3.41 4.71 19.33
CA ARG A 532 2.40 3.73 18.91
C ARG A 532 1.04 4.40 18.72
N HIS A 533 0.60 5.23 19.66
CA HIS A 533 -0.69 5.93 19.59
C HIS A 533 -0.77 6.86 18.37
N HIS A 534 0.26 7.67 18.14
CA HIS A 534 0.32 8.57 16.99
C HIS A 534 0.31 7.83 15.65
N ARG A 535 1.12 6.76 15.52
CA ARG A 535 1.11 5.92 14.32
C ARG A 535 -0.27 5.31 14.09
N LEU A 536 -0.89 4.74 15.13
CA LEU A 536 -2.18 4.09 15.01
C LEU A 536 -3.29 5.06 14.59
N ARG A 537 -3.31 6.27 15.17
CA ARG A 537 -4.25 7.34 14.80
C ARG A 537 -4.04 7.80 13.35
N ASN A 538 -2.80 8.07 12.96
CA ASN A 538 -2.47 8.55 11.61
C ASN A 538 -2.76 7.49 10.56
N ASP A 539 -2.33 6.24 10.79
CA ASP A 539 -2.62 5.10 9.91
C ASP A 539 -4.14 4.92 9.75
N ARG A 540 -4.93 5.07 10.83
CA ARG A 540 -6.40 4.97 10.75
C ARG A 540 -7.01 6.13 9.97
N ARG A 541 -6.54 7.37 10.17
CA ARG A 541 -7.04 8.55 9.44
C ARG A 541 -6.75 8.46 7.96
N GLN A 542 -5.52 8.10 7.59
CA GLN A 542 -5.16 7.87 6.19
C GLN A 542 -6.06 6.80 5.56
N LEU A 543 -6.33 5.71 6.28
CA LEU A 543 -7.20 4.65 5.79
C LEU A 543 -8.66 5.11 5.58
N ILE A 544 -9.15 6.03 6.42
CA ILE A 544 -10.47 6.64 6.28
C ILE A 544 -10.50 7.57 5.06
N GLU A 545 -9.47 8.41 4.91
CA GLU A 545 -9.32 9.30 3.75
C GLU A 545 -9.25 8.48 2.45
N ASP A 546 -8.41 7.46 2.38
CA ASP A 546 -8.30 6.54 1.24
C ASP A 546 -9.64 5.88 0.91
N TYR A 547 -10.42 5.51 1.94
CA TYR A 547 -11.75 4.94 1.74
C TYR A 547 -12.71 5.98 1.15
N ASP A 548 -12.72 7.19 1.70
CA ASP A 548 -13.58 8.28 1.24
C ASP A 548 -13.19 8.75 -0.17
N GLU A 549 -11.93 8.66 -0.58
CA GLU A 549 -11.47 9.04 -1.93
C GLU A 549 -11.68 7.94 -2.99
N LEU A 550 -11.41 6.67 -2.63
CA LEU A 550 -11.37 5.57 -3.60
C LEU A 550 -12.69 4.78 -3.68
N ILE A 551 -13.52 4.82 -2.63
CA ILE A 551 -14.73 4.01 -2.52
C ILE A 551 -16.01 4.85 -2.49
N ALA A 552 -16.08 5.85 -1.60
CA ALA A 552 -17.27 6.71 -1.45
C ALA A 552 -17.59 7.48 -2.74
#